data_AF-A0AAV1M1K9-F1
#
_entry.id   AF-A0AAV1M1K9-F1
#
_cell.length_a   1.000
_cell.length_b   1.000
_cell.length_c   1.000
_cell.angle_alpha   90.00
_cell.angle_beta   90.00
_cell.angle_gamma   90.00
#
_symmetry.space_group_name_H-M   'P 1'
#
loop_
_entity.id
_entity.type
_entity.pdbx_description
1 polymer ?
#
loop_
_entity_poly.entity_id
_entity_poly.type
_entity_poly.pdbx_seq_one_letter_code
_entity_poly.pdbx_strand_id
1 'polypeptide(L)'
;MHTNNLDLSIIQVYAPTEASKEEELELFYNTVDKAIQLSGNNIIVMGDFNAKIGQPKPNETITGSYGYGNRSCRGNRLIEFAYENNLAIMNTFFKKNNKQRWTWKSPDGNTKNEIDYFLTNLPRNVNNIQVLNITYPSDHRPVRAAFSIISRLKNRSKFGKRPQSQLKSHEEVKTYIESLNSCLVNLLDYWNDQDTVQNCYDKITNAIDISLKNMIQHLIQTQRKTK
;
A
#
# COMPACT_ATOMS: atom_id res chain seq x y z
N MET A 1 -15.33 -13.72 -8.84
CA MET A 1 -15.23 -15.19 -8.77
C MET A 1 -15.60 -15.61 -7.35
N HIS A 2 -16.58 -16.50 -7.20
CA HIS A 2 -17.00 -17.00 -5.88
C HIS A 2 -16.40 -18.39 -5.64
N THR A 3 -15.60 -18.55 -4.59
CA THR A 3 -15.02 -19.85 -4.23
C THR A 3 -14.98 -20.01 -2.71
N ASN A 4 -15.61 -21.08 -2.17
CA ASN A 4 -15.52 -21.47 -0.76
C ASN A 4 -15.73 -20.31 0.24
N ASN A 5 -16.82 -19.53 0.11
CA ASN A 5 -17.12 -18.32 0.92
C ASN A 5 -16.09 -17.19 0.82
N LEU A 6 -15.34 -17.12 -0.29
CA LEU A 6 -14.42 -16.03 -0.58
C LEU A 6 -14.75 -15.44 -1.95
N ASP A 7 -15.11 -14.16 -1.94
CA ASP A 7 -15.39 -13.38 -3.14
C ASP A 7 -14.11 -12.71 -3.60
N LEU A 8 -13.64 -13.10 -4.77
CA LEU A 8 -12.41 -12.61 -5.38
C LEU A 8 -12.75 -11.73 -6.59
N SER A 9 -12.23 -10.52 -6.57
CA SER A 9 -12.23 -9.59 -7.70
C SER A 9 -10.90 -9.67 -8.42
N ILE A 10 -10.95 -9.88 -9.73
CA ILE A 10 -9.78 -9.91 -10.60
C ILE A 10 -9.91 -8.74 -11.57
N ILE A 11 -8.93 -7.85 -11.55
CA ILE A 11 -8.84 -6.69 -12.43
C ILE A 11 -7.65 -6.94 -13.36
N GLN A 12 -7.93 -7.07 -14.65
CA GLN A 12 -6.88 -7.19 -15.66
C GLN A 12 -6.58 -5.82 -16.26
N VAL A 13 -5.30 -5.48 -16.37
CA VAL A 13 -4.85 -4.17 -16.84
C VAL A 13 -3.89 -4.30 -18.03
N TYR A 14 -3.87 -3.26 -18.84
CA TYR A 14 -2.86 -3.00 -19.85
C TYR A 14 -2.51 -1.51 -19.79
N ALA A 15 -1.37 -1.18 -19.21
CA ALA A 15 -0.97 0.22 -19.02
C ALA A 15 -0.54 0.84 -20.36
N PRO A 16 -0.70 2.17 -20.52
CA PRO A 16 -0.18 2.89 -21.69
C PRO A 16 1.32 2.63 -21.87
N THR A 17 1.83 2.71 -23.10
CA THR A 17 3.27 2.49 -23.36
C THR A 17 4.12 3.68 -22.91
N GLU A 18 5.45 3.54 -22.89
CA GLU A 18 6.36 4.64 -22.53
C GLU A 18 6.24 5.87 -23.43
N ALA A 19 5.75 5.73 -24.66
CA ALA A 19 5.51 6.82 -25.61
C ALA A 19 4.19 7.58 -25.37
N SER A 20 3.30 7.07 -24.50
CA SER A 20 2.03 7.70 -24.18
C SER A 20 2.21 8.98 -23.35
N LYS A 21 1.24 9.90 -23.48
CA LYS A 21 1.20 11.14 -22.69
C LYS A 21 0.96 10.85 -21.21
N GLU A 22 1.44 11.73 -20.35
CA GLU A 22 1.25 11.60 -18.89
C GLU A 22 -0.24 11.59 -18.49
N GLU A 23 -1.07 12.35 -19.19
CA GLU A 23 -2.54 12.36 -18.99
C GLU A 23 -3.18 10.98 -19.18
N GLU A 24 -2.69 10.19 -20.13
CA GLU A 24 -3.18 8.82 -20.35
C GLU A 24 -2.76 7.89 -19.21
N LEU A 25 -1.54 8.08 -18.67
CA LEU A 25 -1.03 7.31 -17.54
C LEU A 25 -1.81 7.63 -16.25
N GLU A 26 -2.09 8.91 -16.00
CA GLU A 26 -2.91 9.34 -14.87
C GLU A 26 -4.35 8.84 -15.01
N LEU A 27 -4.95 8.92 -16.21
CA LEU A 27 -6.27 8.34 -16.46
C LEU A 27 -6.30 6.83 -16.23
N PHE A 28 -5.23 6.12 -16.62
CA PHE A 28 -5.08 4.69 -16.37
C PHE A 28 -5.14 4.38 -14.87
N TYR A 29 -4.29 5.00 -14.05
CA TYR A 29 -4.27 4.72 -12.60
C TYR A 29 -5.59 5.10 -11.92
N ASN A 30 -6.16 6.27 -12.25
CA ASN A 30 -7.47 6.68 -11.76
C ASN A 30 -8.58 5.68 -12.11
N THR A 31 -8.50 5.04 -13.28
CA THR A 31 -9.48 4.03 -13.70
C THR A 31 -9.29 2.72 -12.92
N VAL A 32 -8.05 2.30 -12.69
CA VAL A 32 -7.76 1.11 -11.88
C VAL A 32 -8.18 1.33 -10.42
N ASP A 33 -7.94 2.51 -9.85
CA ASP A 33 -8.40 2.86 -8.50
C ASP A 33 -9.92 2.79 -8.36
N LYS A 34 -10.65 3.35 -9.33
CA LYS A 34 -12.12 3.22 -9.35
C LYS A 34 -12.56 1.76 -9.42
N ALA A 35 -11.89 0.95 -10.24
CA ALA A 35 -12.19 -0.49 -10.31
C ALA A 35 -11.91 -1.20 -8.98
N ILE A 36 -10.83 -0.85 -8.27
CA ILE A 36 -10.50 -1.35 -6.93
C ILE A 36 -11.60 -0.95 -5.93
N GLN A 37 -12.05 0.30 -5.95
CA GLN A 37 -13.10 0.81 -5.05
C GLN A 37 -14.46 0.12 -5.26
N LEU A 38 -14.78 -0.23 -6.51
CA LEU A 38 -16.00 -0.96 -6.86
C LEU A 38 -15.90 -2.49 -6.61
N SER A 39 -14.70 -2.97 -6.28
CA SER A 39 -14.43 -4.39 -6.13
C SER A 39 -14.68 -4.90 -4.70
N GLY A 40 -14.67 -6.22 -4.52
CA GLY A 40 -14.82 -6.84 -3.22
C GLY A 40 -13.56 -6.72 -2.35
N ASN A 41 -13.61 -7.28 -1.15
CA ASN A 41 -12.50 -7.20 -0.19
C ASN A 41 -11.23 -7.94 -0.62
N ASN A 42 -11.31 -8.90 -1.54
CA ASN A 42 -10.17 -9.70 -1.96
C ASN A 42 -9.86 -9.40 -3.42
N ILE A 43 -8.69 -8.81 -3.68
CA ILE A 43 -8.39 -8.19 -4.98
C ILE A 43 -7.12 -8.79 -5.54
N ILE A 44 -7.15 -9.10 -6.82
CA ILE A 44 -5.97 -9.34 -7.65
C ILE A 44 -6.03 -8.34 -8.80
N VAL A 45 -5.00 -7.51 -8.92
CA VAL A 45 -4.75 -6.70 -10.13
C VAL A 45 -3.62 -7.38 -10.89
N MET A 46 -3.82 -7.67 -12.17
CA MET A 46 -2.83 -8.37 -12.97
C MET A 46 -2.75 -7.85 -14.39
N GLY A 47 -1.60 -8.01 -15.03
CA GLY A 47 -1.42 -7.70 -16.45
C GLY A 47 -0.13 -6.97 -16.72
N ASP A 48 -0.08 -6.31 -17.87
CA ASP A 48 1.06 -5.54 -18.33
C ASP A 48 0.97 -4.11 -17.80
N PHE A 49 1.94 -3.73 -16.98
CA PHE A 49 2.01 -2.39 -16.41
C PHE A 49 2.97 -1.47 -17.17
N ASN A 50 3.66 -1.95 -18.20
CA ASN A 50 4.68 -1.19 -18.94
C ASN A 50 5.68 -0.48 -17.99
N ALA A 51 6.03 -1.16 -16.89
CA ALA A 51 6.82 -0.61 -15.78
C ALA A 51 7.89 -1.59 -15.32
N LYS A 52 9.11 -1.11 -15.05
CA LYS A 52 10.21 -1.92 -14.53
C LYS A 52 10.39 -1.59 -13.05
N ILE A 53 10.00 -2.48 -12.15
CA ILE A 53 10.15 -2.25 -10.70
C ILE A 53 11.59 -2.42 -10.22
N GLY A 54 12.44 -3.12 -10.98
CA GLY A 54 13.84 -3.36 -10.63
C GLY A 54 14.01 -4.17 -9.34
N GLN A 55 15.21 -4.11 -8.74
CA GLN A 55 15.46 -4.60 -7.38
C GLN A 55 14.66 -3.80 -6.33
N PRO A 56 13.86 -4.45 -5.46
CA PRO A 56 13.28 -3.83 -4.28
C PRO A 56 14.31 -3.14 -3.38
N LYS A 57 13.87 -2.06 -2.73
CA LYS A 57 14.64 -1.35 -1.71
C LYS A 57 14.29 -1.87 -0.30
N PRO A 58 15.19 -1.79 0.69
CA PRO A 58 14.98 -2.38 2.02
C PRO A 58 13.74 -1.89 2.78
N ASN A 59 13.24 -0.69 2.48
CA ASN A 59 12.10 -0.06 3.16
C ASN A 59 10.76 -0.24 2.44
N GLU A 60 10.72 -1.01 1.34
CA GLU A 60 9.49 -1.24 0.57
C GLU A 60 8.75 -2.45 1.11
N THR A 61 7.63 -2.22 1.81
CA THR A 61 6.84 -3.28 2.44
C THR A 61 5.92 -4.02 1.47
N ILE A 62 5.56 -3.39 0.35
CA ILE A 62 4.72 -3.98 -0.71
C ILE A 62 5.51 -4.83 -1.71
N THR A 63 6.83 -4.76 -1.67
CA THR A 63 7.73 -5.61 -2.45
C THR A 63 8.40 -6.65 -1.55
N GLY A 64 8.75 -7.79 -2.13
CA GLY A 64 9.58 -8.81 -1.49
C GLY A 64 11.07 -8.52 -1.69
N SER A 65 11.91 -9.55 -1.55
CA SER A 65 13.37 -9.41 -1.62
C SER A 65 13.96 -9.60 -3.02
N TYR A 66 13.14 -9.87 -4.04
CA TYR A 66 13.61 -10.30 -5.36
C TYR A 66 13.10 -9.40 -6.47
N GLY A 67 13.98 -8.69 -7.16
CA GLY A 67 13.63 -7.87 -8.34
C GLY A 67 14.45 -8.21 -9.59
N TYR A 68 14.01 -7.72 -10.74
CA TYR A 68 14.68 -7.95 -12.02
C TYR A 68 15.04 -6.63 -12.70
N GLY A 69 16.32 -6.47 -13.02
CA GLY A 69 16.84 -5.29 -13.72
C GLY A 69 16.81 -4.02 -12.87
N ASN A 70 16.87 -2.88 -13.58
CA ASN A 70 16.87 -1.55 -12.98
C ASN A 70 15.46 -0.95 -12.99
N ARG A 71 15.16 -0.17 -11.96
CA ARG A 71 13.87 0.49 -11.81
C ARG A 71 13.70 1.63 -12.81
N SER A 72 12.53 1.74 -13.43
CA SER A 72 12.12 2.90 -14.24
C SER A 72 11.30 3.92 -13.42
N CYS A 73 11.12 5.12 -13.95
CA CYS A 73 10.19 6.13 -13.37
C CYS A 73 8.79 5.55 -13.16
N ARG A 74 8.24 4.87 -14.18
CA ARG A 74 6.96 4.15 -14.12
C ARG A 74 6.97 3.01 -13.09
N GLY A 75 8.13 2.39 -12.84
CA GLY A 75 8.31 1.42 -11.77
C GLY A 75 8.14 2.02 -10.38
N ASN A 76 8.59 3.27 -10.14
CA ASN A 76 8.30 3.98 -8.89
C ASN A 76 6.80 4.27 -8.77
N ARG A 77 6.17 4.78 -9.84
CA ARG A 77 4.72 5.07 -9.84
C ARG A 77 3.89 3.83 -9.52
N LEU A 78 4.25 2.67 -10.09
CA LEU A 78 3.58 1.40 -9.77
C LEU A 78 3.74 0.99 -8.30
N ILE A 79 4.93 1.21 -7.72
CA ILE A 79 5.19 0.91 -6.30
C ILE A 79 4.38 1.83 -5.39
N GLU A 80 4.30 3.11 -5.71
CA GLU A 80 3.48 4.09 -4.98
C GLU A 80 1.99 3.73 -5.05
N PHE A 81 1.48 3.48 -6.26
CA PHE A 81 0.11 3.03 -6.49
C PHE A 81 -0.22 1.76 -5.69
N ALA A 82 0.68 0.78 -5.72
CA ALA A 82 0.54 -0.47 -4.99
C ALA A 82 0.57 -0.26 -3.47
N TYR A 83 1.39 0.68 -2.99
CA TYR A 83 1.44 1.08 -1.59
C TYR A 83 0.15 1.76 -1.13
N GLU A 84 -0.36 2.72 -1.90
CA GLU A 84 -1.63 3.43 -1.61
C GLU A 84 -2.82 2.49 -1.53
N ASN A 85 -2.86 1.46 -2.38
CA ASN A 85 -3.92 0.45 -2.41
C ASN A 85 -3.65 -0.78 -1.54
N ASN A 86 -2.55 -0.82 -0.78
CA ASN A 86 -2.14 -1.97 0.04
C ASN A 86 -2.10 -3.30 -0.76
N LEU A 87 -1.53 -3.24 -1.96
CA LEU A 87 -1.36 -4.37 -2.87
C LEU A 87 0.11 -4.79 -2.91
N ALA A 88 0.41 -6.01 -2.51
CA ALA A 88 1.77 -6.57 -2.62
C ALA A 88 2.07 -6.97 -4.06
N ILE A 89 3.24 -6.58 -4.59
CA ILE A 89 3.71 -6.92 -5.94
C ILE A 89 4.34 -8.32 -5.90
N MET A 90 3.54 -9.35 -6.15
CA MET A 90 3.86 -10.73 -5.82
C MET A 90 5.04 -11.32 -6.58
N ASN A 91 5.33 -10.83 -7.79
CA ASN A 91 6.52 -11.24 -8.56
C ASN A 91 7.81 -11.10 -7.73
N THR A 92 7.84 -10.16 -6.78
CA THR A 92 9.05 -9.86 -6.00
C THR A 92 9.25 -10.71 -4.75
N PHE A 93 8.27 -11.55 -4.39
CA PHE A 93 8.32 -12.36 -3.17
C PHE A 93 8.93 -13.75 -3.41
N PHE A 94 9.06 -14.17 -4.67
CA PHE A 94 9.54 -15.50 -5.02
C PHE A 94 10.91 -15.42 -5.69
N LYS A 95 11.90 -16.13 -5.12
CA LYS A 95 13.22 -16.25 -5.73
C LYS A 95 13.12 -17.00 -7.06
N LYS A 96 13.55 -16.38 -8.15
CA LYS A 96 13.62 -16.96 -9.49
C LYS A 96 14.94 -16.63 -10.16
N ASN A 97 15.40 -17.51 -11.04
CA ASN A 97 16.57 -17.23 -11.88
C ASN A 97 16.22 -16.17 -12.93
N ASN A 98 17.15 -15.29 -13.29
CA ASN A 98 16.93 -14.20 -14.26
C ASN A 98 16.30 -14.66 -15.59
N LYS A 99 16.69 -15.84 -16.10
CA LYS A 99 16.12 -16.44 -17.32
C LYS A 99 14.62 -16.75 -17.21
N GLN A 100 14.11 -16.91 -16.00
CA GLN A 100 12.71 -17.24 -15.67
C GLN A 100 11.89 -16.03 -15.19
N ARG A 101 12.44 -14.80 -15.28
CA ARG A 101 11.78 -13.58 -14.77
C ARG A 101 11.24 -12.65 -15.84
N TRP A 102 11.97 -12.46 -16.93
CA TRP A 102 11.54 -11.52 -17.96
C TRP A 102 10.20 -11.94 -18.55
N THR A 103 9.28 -11.00 -18.73
CA THR A 103 7.95 -11.26 -19.26
C THR A 103 7.80 -10.71 -20.66
N TRP A 104 8.69 -9.78 -21.08
CA TRP A 104 8.72 -9.21 -22.41
C TRP A 104 10.14 -9.22 -23.00
N LYS A 105 10.25 -9.33 -24.33
CA LYS A 105 11.50 -9.26 -25.09
C LYS A 105 11.34 -8.30 -26.26
N SER A 106 12.34 -7.44 -26.49
CA SER A 106 12.33 -6.52 -27.64
C SER A 106 12.34 -7.24 -28.99
N PRO A 107 11.87 -6.60 -30.07
CA PRO A 107 11.87 -7.19 -31.42
C PRO A 107 13.25 -7.65 -31.91
N ASP A 108 14.30 -6.89 -31.58
CA ASP A 108 15.70 -7.25 -31.88
C ASP A 108 16.24 -8.39 -31.00
N GLY A 109 15.51 -8.76 -29.95
CA GLY A 109 15.85 -9.82 -29.03
C GLY A 109 16.91 -9.49 -27.98
N ASN A 110 17.44 -8.27 -27.96
CA ASN A 110 18.56 -7.89 -27.09
C ASN A 110 18.10 -7.49 -25.69
N THR A 111 16.91 -6.89 -25.59
CA THR A 111 16.35 -6.40 -24.34
C THR A 111 15.30 -7.35 -23.80
N LYS A 112 15.33 -7.57 -22.49
CA LYS A 112 14.36 -8.39 -21.76
C LYS A 112 13.96 -7.68 -20.49
N ASN A 113 12.66 -7.48 -20.29
CA ASN A 113 12.13 -6.78 -19.13
C ASN A 113 11.10 -7.66 -18.40
N GLU A 114 10.96 -7.43 -17.09
CA GLU A 114 9.79 -7.88 -16.31
C GLU A 114 8.86 -6.66 -16.26
N ILE A 115 7.69 -6.76 -16.90
CA ILE A 115 6.67 -5.69 -16.97
C ILE A 115 5.25 -6.19 -16.71
N ASP A 116 5.05 -7.51 -16.64
CA ASP A 116 3.80 -8.16 -16.31
C ASP A 116 3.80 -8.61 -14.84
N TYR A 117 2.82 -8.13 -14.07
CA TYR A 117 2.81 -8.33 -12.62
C TYR A 117 1.47 -8.84 -12.08
N PHE A 118 1.54 -9.47 -10.91
CA PHE A 118 0.40 -9.76 -10.06
C PHE A 118 0.50 -8.93 -8.77
N LEU A 119 -0.52 -8.13 -8.50
CA LEU A 119 -0.68 -7.29 -7.33
C LEU A 119 -1.87 -7.81 -6.51
N THR A 120 -1.75 -7.94 -5.19
CA THR A 120 -2.87 -8.42 -4.36
C THR A 120 -2.77 -7.99 -2.90
N ASN A 121 -3.92 -7.81 -2.26
CA ASN A 121 -4.02 -7.63 -0.82
C ASN A 121 -4.06 -8.97 -0.04
N LEU A 122 -3.91 -10.10 -0.73
CA LEU A 122 -3.82 -11.44 -0.15
C LEU A 122 -2.45 -12.11 -0.37
N PRO A 123 -1.32 -11.47 -0.01
CA PRO A 123 0.01 -12.01 -0.32
C PRO A 123 0.24 -13.40 0.28
N ARG A 124 -0.35 -13.68 1.45
CA ARG A 124 -0.24 -14.98 2.15
C ARG A 124 -0.99 -16.13 1.46
N ASN A 125 -1.87 -15.82 0.51
CA ASN A 125 -2.62 -16.81 -0.25
C ASN A 125 -1.92 -17.17 -1.57
N VAL A 126 -0.86 -16.44 -1.95
CA VAL A 126 -0.10 -16.73 -3.17
C VAL A 126 1.00 -17.73 -2.82
N ASN A 127 0.95 -18.90 -3.46
CA ASN A 127 1.93 -19.96 -3.24
C ASN A 127 3.16 -19.79 -4.14
N ASN A 128 2.97 -19.23 -5.34
CA ASN A 128 4.03 -19.09 -6.34
C ASN A 128 3.60 -18.11 -7.46
N ILE A 129 4.56 -17.32 -7.95
CA ILE A 129 4.47 -16.62 -9.25
C ILE A 129 5.54 -17.22 -10.18
N GLN A 130 5.17 -17.55 -11.42
CA GLN A 130 6.07 -18.15 -12.38
C GLN A 130 5.81 -17.64 -13.79
N VAL A 131 6.86 -17.20 -14.47
CA VAL A 131 6.83 -16.99 -15.92
C VAL A 131 6.95 -18.33 -16.63
N LEU A 132 6.00 -18.61 -17.52
CA LEU A 132 5.94 -19.85 -18.29
C LEU A 132 6.84 -19.73 -19.52
N ASN A 133 7.69 -20.74 -19.73
CA ASN A 133 8.54 -20.82 -20.91
C ASN A 133 7.89 -21.72 -21.95
N ILE A 134 6.82 -21.21 -22.58
CA ILE A 134 6.10 -21.90 -23.65
C ILE A 134 6.39 -21.20 -24.99
N THR A 135 6.40 -21.97 -26.08
CA THR A 135 6.49 -21.42 -27.43
C THR A 135 5.14 -20.80 -27.80
N TYR A 136 5.06 -19.48 -27.83
CA TYR A 136 3.85 -18.73 -28.17
C TYR A 136 4.25 -17.56 -29.10
N PRO A 137 3.44 -17.20 -30.12
CA PRO A 137 3.77 -16.14 -31.07
C PRO A 137 3.53 -14.74 -30.49
N SER A 138 4.16 -14.45 -29.35
CA SER A 138 4.19 -13.13 -28.73
C SER A 138 5.61 -12.82 -28.27
N ASP A 139 5.93 -11.54 -28.25
CA ASP A 139 7.07 -10.96 -27.54
C ASP A 139 6.94 -11.06 -26.01
N HIS A 140 5.74 -11.36 -25.49
CA HIS A 140 5.48 -11.65 -24.08
C HIS A 140 5.48 -13.14 -23.75
N ARG A 141 5.86 -13.45 -22.50
CA ARG A 141 5.70 -14.76 -21.87
C ARG A 141 4.58 -14.74 -20.84
N PRO A 142 3.69 -15.74 -20.80
CA PRO A 142 2.63 -15.79 -19.81
C PRO A 142 3.17 -15.85 -18.39
N VAL A 143 2.54 -15.10 -17.48
CA VAL A 143 2.82 -15.14 -16.05
C VAL A 143 1.69 -15.90 -15.35
N ARG A 144 2.04 -16.91 -14.56
CA ARG A 144 1.10 -17.73 -13.79
C ARG A 144 1.26 -17.48 -12.31
N ALA A 145 0.16 -17.16 -11.65
CA ALA A 145 0.05 -17.13 -10.21
C ALA A 145 -0.70 -18.36 -9.70
N ALA A 146 -0.19 -19.01 -8.65
CA ALA A 146 -0.84 -20.13 -7.98
C ALA A 146 -1.35 -19.67 -6.60
N PHE A 147 -2.65 -19.84 -6.35
CA PHE A 147 -3.30 -19.37 -5.12
C PHE A 147 -3.87 -20.54 -4.30
N SER A 148 -3.78 -20.41 -2.98
CA SER A 148 -4.51 -21.23 -2.02
C SER A 148 -5.69 -20.42 -1.48
N ILE A 149 -6.89 -20.71 -1.97
CA ILE A 149 -8.12 -20.05 -1.49
C ILE A 149 -8.63 -20.82 -0.27
N ILE A 150 -8.00 -20.56 0.86
CA ILE A 150 -8.40 -21.12 2.15
C ILE A 150 -9.31 -20.08 2.81
N SER A 151 -10.59 -20.41 3.01
CA SER A 151 -11.46 -19.66 3.90
C SER A 151 -10.90 -19.79 5.32
N ARG A 152 -10.07 -18.84 5.75
CA ARG A 152 -9.66 -18.82 7.14
C ARG A 152 -10.91 -18.55 7.95
N LEU A 153 -11.33 -19.51 8.77
CA LEU A 153 -12.19 -19.21 9.91
C LEU A 153 -11.49 -18.06 10.63
N LYS A 154 -12.15 -16.89 10.70
CA LYS A 154 -11.68 -15.80 11.54
C LYS A 154 -11.62 -16.40 12.93
N ASN A 155 -10.43 -16.80 13.38
CA ASN A 155 -10.21 -17.01 14.80
C ASN A 155 -10.69 -15.72 15.43
N ARG A 156 -11.74 -15.79 16.28
CA ARG A 156 -12.10 -14.66 17.11
C ARG A 156 -10.78 -14.24 17.75
N SER A 157 -10.26 -13.09 17.34
CA SER A 157 -9.22 -12.48 18.12
C SER A 157 -9.82 -12.43 19.51
N LYS A 158 -9.17 -13.07 20.48
CA LYS A 158 -9.41 -12.68 21.86
C LYS A 158 -9.11 -11.19 21.81
N PHE A 159 -10.15 -10.36 21.88
CA PHE A 159 -9.98 -8.94 22.06
C PHE A 159 -9.15 -8.85 23.34
N GLY A 160 -7.82 -8.69 23.20
CA GLY A 160 -7.02 -8.13 24.25
C GLY A 160 -7.73 -6.84 24.65
N LYS A 161 -7.74 -6.54 25.95
CA LYS A 161 -8.38 -5.33 26.47
C LYS A 161 -8.08 -4.20 25.49
N ARG A 162 -9.12 -3.63 24.87
CA ARG A 162 -8.95 -2.43 24.04
C ARG A 162 -8.11 -1.46 24.88
N PRO A 163 -7.11 -0.77 24.31
CA PRO A 163 -6.46 0.32 25.02
C PRO A 163 -7.58 1.18 25.58
N GLN A 164 -7.75 1.16 26.90
CA GLN A 164 -8.77 1.98 27.52
C GLN A 164 -8.29 3.41 27.34
N SER A 165 -9.15 4.27 26.81
CA SER A 165 -8.84 5.70 26.76
C SER A 165 -8.44 6.14 28.16
N GLN A 166 -7.36 6.92 28.25
CA GLN A 166 -6.98 7.55 29.51
C GLN A 166 -8.05 8.55 29.95
N LEU A 167 -8.81 9.09 28.99
CA LEU A 167 -9.99 9.92 29.14
C LEU A 167 -11.21 9.04 29.44
N LYS A 168 -11.75 9.12 30.64
CA LYS A 168 -12.89 8.33 31.12
C LYS A 168 -14.15 9.17 31.30
N SER A 169 -14.01 10.47 31.59
CA SER A 169 -15.16 11.36 31.82
C SER A 169 -15.44 12.29 30.64
N HIS A 170 -16.69 12.76 30.54
CA HIS A 170 -17.08 13.72 29.50
C HIS A 170 -16.33 15.06 29.63
N GLU A 171 -16.04 15.47 30.86
CA GLU A 171 -15.32 16.70 31.16
C GLU A 171 -13.85 16.60 30.75
N GLU A 172 -13.20 15.46 31.00
CA GLU A 172 -11.84 15.16 30.54
C GLU A 172 -11.71 15.24 29.02
N VAL A 173 -12.67 14.62 28.31
CA VAL A 173 -12.70 14.64 26.84
C VAL A 173 -12.88 16.07 26.33
N LYS A 174 -13.78 16.85 26.96
CA LYS A 174 -14.03 18.24 26.57
C LYS A 174 -12.78 19.11 26.76
N THR A 175 -12.13 19.06 27.92
CA THR A 175 -10.90 19.83 28.19
C THR A 175 -9.76 19.43 27.25
N TYR A 176 -9.63 18.13 26.96
CA TYR A 176 -8.65 17.65 25.99
C TYR A 176 -8.91 18.22 24.58
N ILE A 177 -10.15 18.16 24.09
CA ILE A 177 -10.53 18.69 22.77
C ILE A 177 -10.27 20.20 22.69
N GLU A 178 -10.63 20.94 23.73
CA GLU A 178 -10.39 22.39 23.79
C GLU A 178 -8.88 22.72 23.75
N SER A 179 -8.06 21.99 24.52
CA SER A 179 -6.60 22.16 24.48
C SER A 179 -6.01 21.75 23.13
N LEU A 180 -6.52 20.69 22.51
CA LEU A 180 -6.04 20.21 21.20
C LEU A 180 -6.35 21.22 20.11
N ASN A 181 -7.59 21.72 20.07
CA ASN A 181 -7.98 22.74 19.10
C ASN A 181 -7.12 24.00 19.26
N SER A 182 -6.83 24.44 20.49
CA SER A 182 -5.92 25.57 20.72
C SER A 182 -4.50 25.29 20.22
N CYS A 183 -3.94 24.11 20.51
CA CYS A 183 -2.60 23.74 20.03
C CYS A 183 -2.53 23.62 18.50
N LEU A 184 -3.57 23.09 17.86
CA LEU A 184 -3.65 22.94 16.41
C LEU A 184 -3.86 24.26 15.68
N VAL A 185 -4.67 25.18 16.23
CA VAL A 185 -4.83 26.54 15.66
C VAL A 185 -3.50 27.29 15.68
N ASN A 186 -2.73 27.22 16.78
CA ASN A 186 -1.39 27.80 16.85
C ASN A 186 -0.40 27.18 15.85
N LEU A 187 -0.64 25.94 15.42
CA LEU A 187 0.14 25.29 14.36
C LEU A 187 -0.28 25.74 12.96
N LEU A 188 -1.58 25.96 12.73
CA LEU A 188 -2.16 26.39 11.45
C LEU A 188 -1.68 27.79 11.02
N ASP A 189 -1.37 28.66 11.98
CA ASP A 189 -0.82 30.00 11.70
C ASP A 189 0.68 29.99 11.28
N TYR A 190 1.38 28.85 11.38
CA TYR A 190 2.83 28.72 11.12
C TYR A 190 3.21 27.46 10.33
N TRP A 191 2.42 27.11 9.30
CA TRP A 191 2.90 26.18 8.28
C TRP A 191 3.91 26.92 7.42
N ASN A 192 5.18 26.53 7.54
CA ASN A 192 6.25 27.14 6.77
C ASN A 192 6.45 26.30 5.50
N ASP A 193 6.48 26.93 4.33
CA ASP A 193 6.68 26.25 3.04
C ASP A 193 8.02 25.48 2.94
N GLN A 194 8.91 25.69 3.91
CA GLN A 194 10.20 25.00 4.06
C GLN A 194 10.16 23.74 4.97
N ASP A 195 9.01 23.42 5.57
CA ASP A 195 8.92 22.24 6.44
C ASP A 195 8.95 20.95 5.63
N THR A 196 9.80 20.02 6.07
CA THR A 196 9.77 18.65 5.54
C THR A 196 8.54 17.90 6.05
N VAL A 197 8.15 16.83 5.35
CA VAL A 197 7.06 15.95 5.78
C VAL A 197 7.26 15.45 7.22
N GLN A 198 8.52 15.20 7.63
CA GLN A 198 8.85 14.78 8.99
C GLN A 198 8.59 15.89 10.02
N ASN A 199 8.95 17.14 9.70
CA ASN A 199 8.66 18.27 10.58
C ASN A 199 7.16 18.44 10.81
N CYS A 200 6.36 18.28 9.75
CA CYS A 200 4.90 18.33 9.85
C CYS A 200 4.36 17.22 10.76
N TYR A 201 4.87 15.99 10.59
CA TYR A 201 4.52 14.86 11.45
C TYR A 201 4.86 15.11 12.93
N ASP A 202 6.06 15.62 13.21
CA ASP A 202 6.53 15.89 14.57
C ASP A 202 5.73 17.01 15.23
N LYS A 203 5.37 18.06 14.47
CA LYS A 203 4.50 19.15 14.94
C LYS A 203 3.13 18.64 15.40
N ILE A 204 2.48 17.82 14.58
CA ILE A 204 1.17 17.24 14.90
C ILE A 204 1.27 16.32 16.11
N THR A 205 2.30 15.46 16.15
CA THR A 205 2.51 14.53 17.27
C THR A 205 2.76 15.27 18.57
N ASN A 206 3.58 16.33 18.55
CA ASN A 206 3.83 17.17 19.72
C ASN A 206 2.57 17.88 20.21
N ALA A 207 1.71 18.38 19.32
CA ALA A 207 0.44 18.98 19.73
C ALA A 207 -0.45 17.98 20.48
N ILE A 208 -0.58 16.76 19.97
CA ILE A 208 -1.34 15.68 20.62
C ILE A 208 -0.78 15.39 22.03
N ASP A 209 0.55 15.25 22.15
CA ASP A 209 1.20 14.96 23.43
C ASP A 209 1.06 16.09 24.44
N ILE A 210 1.16 17.35 24.01
CA ILE A 210 1.00 18.52 24.88
C ILE A 210 -0.44 18.61 25.40
N SER A 211 -1.43 18.43 24.53
CA SER A 211 -2.84 18.48 24.92
C SER A 211 -3.20 17.38 25.92
N LEU A 212 -2.63 16.19 25.77
CA LEU A 212 -2.78 15.11 26.76
C LEU A 212 -2.12 15.47 28.11
N LYS A 213 -0.90 16.03 28.10
CA LYS A 213 -0.20 16.46 29.34
C LYS A 213 -0.95 17.56 30.09
N ASN A 214 -1.46 18.57 29.37
CA ASN A 214 -2.21 19.68 29.95
C ASN A 214 -3.49 19.19 30.66
N MET A 215 -4.19 18.25 30.03
CA MET A 215 -5.38 17.63 30.62
C MET A 215 -5.05 16.86 31.91
N ILE A 216 -3.98 16.06 31.92
CA ILE A 216 -3.54 15.33 33.13
C ILE A 216 -3.22 16.31 34.27
N GLN A 217 -2.56 17.43 33.97
CA GLN A 217 -2.28 18.46 34.97
C GLN A 217 -3.56 19.12 35.52
N HIS A 218 -4.52 19.43 34.66
CA HIS A 218 -5.82 19.99 35.05
C HIS A 218 -6.58 19.04 35.99
N LEU A 219 -6.54 17.73 35.74
CA LEU A 219 -7.14 16.72 36.61
C LEU A 219 -6.49 16.65 38.00
N ILE A 220 -5.15 16.69 38.05
CA ILE A 220 -4.42 16.68 39.33
C ILE A 220 -4.79 17.92 40.17
N GLN A 221 -5.02 19.06 39.53
CA GLN A 221 -5.39 20.30 40.20
C GLN A 221 -6.85 20.32 40.68
N THR A 222 -7.78 19.77 39.91
CA THR A 222 -9.22 19.71 40.26
C THR A 222 -9.52 18.70 41.37
N GLN A 223 -8.82 17.57 41.42
CA GLN A 223 -8.92 16.59 42.52
C GLN A 223 -8.34 17.11 43.85
N ARG A 224 -7.44 18.09 43.83
CA ARG A 224 -6.89 18.73 45.04
C ARG A 224 -7.81 19.80 45.63
N LYS A 225 -8.79 20.31 44.88
CA LYS A 225 -9.74 21.34 45.32
C LYS A 225 -11.05 20.78 45.91
N THR A 226 -11.28 19.48 45.78
CA THR A 226 -12.49 18.77 46.24
C THR A 226 -12.27 17.95 47.52
N LYS A 227 -11.09 18.09 48.15
CA LYS A 227 -10.76 17.61 49.50
C LYS A 227 -10.63 18.80 50.44
#